data_AF-A0A925HK59-F1
#
_entry.id   AF-A0A925HK59-F1
#
_cell.length_a   1.000
_cell.length_b   1.000
_cell.length_c   1.000
_cell.angle_alpha   90.00
_cell.angle_beta   90.00
_cell.angle_gamma   90.00
#
_symmetry.space_group_name_H-M   'P 1'
#
loop_
_entity.id
_entity.type
_entity.pdbx_description
1 polymer ?
#
loop_
_entity_poly.entity_id
_entity_poly.type
_entity_poly.pdbx_seq_one_letter_code
_entity_poly.pdbx_strand_id
1 'polypeptide(L)'
;MQTKILIGVVLLVIVGVAGFFAWKMLGKTEEVPVSTAMFSCDEGKTINASFYSDRADITLSDGRKFSLSQLDSASGARYGTKDENFIFWNKGDTAFVMEGKGGAETYSNCEIAKPGEESRSTYTSQDPAFTIQYPKGYVVNSSYAYDQFGEDKLINGVKFTIPATMATGTNLSSDTGISVEWLPRAKSCTGDIYLLANVKASKITENGIEYSMASSSDAGAGNRYEETVYAIASSTPCIAIRYFIHYSALENYPTSTVREFDRAALIAAFDKIRQSLTLK
;
A
#
# COMPACT_ATOMS: atom_id res chain seq x y z
N MET A 1 -46.21 16.81 57.60
CA MET A 1 -45.54 17.95 56.93
C MET A 1 -44.18 17.55 56.32
N GLN A 2 -43.35 16.76 57.02
CA GLN A 2 -42.02 16.35 56.54
C GLN A 2 -42.01 15.49 55.25
N THR A 3 -42.97 14.58 55.04
CA THR A 3 -42.98 13.68 53.87
C THR A 3 -43.20 14.42 52.53
N LYS A 4 -43.98 15.51 52.53
CA LYS A 4 -44.22 16.32 51.32
C LYS A 4 -42.99 17.14 50.92
N ILE A 5 -42.19 17.57 51.90
CA ILE A 5 -40.94 18.30 51.66
C ILE A 5 -39.89 17.35 51.07
N LEU A 6 -39.79 16.12 51.59
CA LEU A 6 -38.83 15.12 51.09
C LEU A 6 -39.09 14.74 49.62
N ILE A 7 -40.36 14.54 49.25
CA ILE A 7 -40.75 14.22 47.85
C ILE A 7 -40.42 15.40 46.92
N GLY A 8 -40.66 16.63 47.37
CA GLY A 8 -40.32 17.83 46.59
C GLY A 8 -38.83 17.96 46.31
N VAL A 9 -37.98 17.68 47.31
CA VAL A 9 -36.51 17.75 47.15
C VAL A 9 -36.00 16.65 46.21
N VAL A 10 -36.50 15.43 46.33
CA VAL A 10 -36.08 14.31 45.46
C VAL A 10 -36.43 14.56 44.00
N LEU A 11 -37.63 15.09 43.72
CA LEU A 11 -38.03 15.45 42.35
C LEU A 11 -37.13 16.55 41.77
N LEU A 12 -36.76 17.55 42.56
CA LEU A 12 -35.85 18.63 42.14
C LEU A 12 -34.46 18.11 41.77
N VAL A 13 -33.93 17.17 42.56
CA VAL A 13 -32.63 16.55 42.27
C VAL A 13 -32.70 15.71 40.99
N ILE A 14 -33.75 14.92 40.80
CA ILE A 14 -33.91 14.10 39.59
C ILE A 14 -34.00 14.99 38.34
N VAL A 15 -34.77 16.07 38.38
CA VAL A 15 -34.88 17.01 37.26
C VAL A 15 -33.55 17.72 36.99
N GLY A 16 -32.82 18.13 38.03
CA GLY A 16 -31.50 18.73 37.89
C GLY A 16 -30.47 17.79 37.27
N VAL A 17 -30.46 16.52 37.70
CA VAL A 17 -29.58 15.48 37.16
C VAL A 17 -29.96 15.15 35.71
N ALA A 18 -31.25 14.94 35.42
CA ALA A 18 -31.72 14.69 34.07
C ALA A 18 -31.42 15.87 33.12
N GLY A 19 -31.57 17.11 33.58
CA GLY A 19 -31.20 18.31 32.83
C GLY A 19 -29.69 18.39 32.56
N PHE A 20 -28.85 18.05 33.55
CA PHE A 20 -27.41 17.97 33.37
C PHE A 20 -26.98 16.90 32.35
N PHE A 21 -27.59 15.71 32.42
CA PHE A 21 -27.32 14.63 31.46
C PHE A 21 -27.85 14.96 30.06
N ALA A 22 -29.04 15.55 29.94
CA ALA A 22 -29.58 16.00 28.66
C ALA A 22 -28.68 17.08 28.04
N TRP A 23 -28.20 18.04 28.82
CA TRP A 23 -27.25 19.06 28.35
C TRP A 23 -25.93 18.45 27.87
N LYS A 24 -25.41 17.45 28.59
CA LYS A 24 -24.19 16.72 28.18
C LYS A 24 -24.38 15.92 26.89
N MET A 25 -25.60 15.43 26.63
CA MET A 25 -25.93 14.67 25.41
C MET A 25 -26.29 15.56 24.21
N LEU A 26 -26.74 16.81 24.43
CA LEU A 26 -27.13 17.76 23.38
C LEU A 26 -25.97 18.65 22.86
N GLY A 27 -24.75 18.50 23.39
CA GLY A 27 -23.74 19.56 23.35
C GLY A 27 -22.44 19.30 22.59
N LYS A 28 -22.40 18.42 21.58
CA LYS A 28 -21.27 18.40 20.63
C LYS A 28 -21.80 18.21 19.21
N THR A 29 -22.08 19.32 18.54
CA THR A 29 -22.16 19.35 17.09
C THR A 29 -20.74 19.10 16.57
N GLU A 30 -20.49 17.91 16.04
CA GLU A 30 -19.23 17.58 15.41
C GLU A 30 -19.13 18.43 14.13
N GLU A 31 -18.16 19.35 14.09
CA GLU A 31 -17.96 20.20 12.93
C GLU A 31 -17.46 19.33 11.77
N VAL A 32 -18.13 19.39 10.62
CA VAL A 32 -17.79 18.57 9.45
C VAL A 32 -16.71 19.30 8.65
N PRO A 33 -15.57 18.67 8.33
CA PRO A 33 -14.55 19.29 7.49
C PRO A 33 -15.09 19.54 6.07
N VAL A 34 -14.69 20.68 5.50
CA VAL A 34 -14.99 21.06 4.11
C VAL A 34 -14.28 20.13 3.12
N SER A 35 -13.08 19.68 3.47
CA SER A 35 -12.33 18.67 2.71
C SER A 35 -11.32 17.95 3.60
N THR A 36 -10.86 16.78 3.15
CA THR A 36 -9.80 16.02 3.80
C THR A 36 -8.76 15.60 2.76
N ALA A 37 -7.48 15.58 3.15
CA ALA A 37 -6.40 15.10 2.30
C ALA A 37 -5.37 14.32 3.13
N MET A 38 -4.81 13.27 2.56
CA MET A 38 -3.61 12.63 3.08
C MET A 38 -2.45 13.05 2.19
N PHE A 39 -1.31 13.41 2.76
CA PHE A 39 -0.09 13.72 2.04
C PHE A 39 0.98 12.68 2.37
N SER A 40 1.70 12.21 1.35
CA SER A 40 2.92 11.42 1.51
C SER A 40 4.12 12.34 1.31
N CYS A 41 5.04 12.34 2.27
CA CYS A 41 6.23 13.18 2.27
C CYS A 41 7.50 12.33 2.13
N ASP A 42 8.64 13.01 2.06
CA ASP A 42 9.95 12.35 2.15
C ASP A 42 10.11 11.51 3.43
N GLU A 43 11.06 10.58 3.39
CA GLU A 43 11.39 9.68 4.51
C GLU A 43 10.21 8.79 4.98
N GLY A 44 9.18 8.62 4.14
CA GLY A 44 8.00 7.82 4.47
C GLY A 44 7.05 8.47 5.47
N LYS A 45 7.22 9.77 5.72
CA LYS A 45 6.36 10.56 6.59
C LYS A 45 5.01 10.85 5.93
N THR A 46 3.97 11.07 6.75
CA THR A 46 2.62 11.36 6.26
C THR A 46 1.94 12.48 7.03
N ILE A 47 1.04 13.21 6.37
CA ILE A 47 0.18 14.24 6.98
C ILE A 47 -1.27 13.94 6.63
N ASN A 48 -2.11 13.67 7.62
CA ASN A 48 -3.56 13.60 7.45
C ASN A 48 -4.16 14.95 7.82
N ALA A 49 -4.74 15.67 6.85
CA ALA A 49 -5.32 16.99 7.03
C ALA A 49 -6.84 16.98 6.85
N SER A 50 -7.53 17.66 7.76
CA SER A 50 -8.96 17.98 7.67
C SER A 50 -9.10 19.50 7.66
N PHE A 51 -9.65 20.04 6.57
CA PHE A 51 -9.77 21.47 6.34
C PHE A 51 -11.16 21.96 6.71
N TYR A 52 -11.22 23.03 7.50
CA TYR A 52 -12.44 23.76 7.84
C TYR A 52 -12.38 25.14 7.19
N SER A 53 -13.43 25.95 7.36
CA SER A 53 -13.50 27.29 6.79
C SER A 53 -12.41 28.25 7.28
N ASP A 54 -11.89 28.05 8.49
CA ASP A 54 -10.97 28.99 9.16
C ASP A 54 -9.71 28.32 9.77
N ARG A 55 -9.62 27.00 9.71
CA ARG A 55 -8.54 26.21 10.30
C ARG A 55 -8.27 24.91 9.56
N ALA A 56 -7.16 24.27 9.88
CA ALA A 56 -6.85 22.90 9.50
C ALA A 56 -6.48 22.09 10.73
N ASP A 57 -7.11 20.92 10.86
CA ASP A 57 -6.70 19.90 11.82
C ASP A 57 -5.79 18.91 11.11
N ILE A 58 -4.57 18.70 11.60
CA ILE A 58 -3.62 17.76 11.01
C ILE A 58 -3.17 16.69 12.01
N THR A 59 -2.88 15.50 11.49
CA THR A 59 -2.21 14.41 12.22
C THR A 59 -0.97 13.98 11.43
N LEU A 60 0.18 13.99 12.08
CA LEU A 60 1.46 13.60 11.48
C LEU A 60 1.71 12.09 11.63
N SER A 61 2.60 11.52 10.82
CA SER A 61 3.02 10.10 10.91
C SER A 61 3.64 9.73 12.26
N ASP A 62 4.19 10.70 12.98
CA ASP A 62 4.72 10.52 14.34
C ASP A 62 3.63 10.51 15.43
N GLY A 63 2.35 10.67 15.05
CA GLY A 63 1.19 10.64 15.94
C GLY A 63 0.80 11.99 16.54
N ARG A 64 1.60 13.06 16.35
CA ARG A 64 1.25 14.39 16.83
C ARG A 64 0.04 14.94 16.07
N LYS A 65 -0.78 15.72 16.79
CA LYS A 65 -2.00 16.35 16.26
C LYS A 65 -1.98 17.83 16.52
N PHE A 66 -2.41 18.61 15.53
CA PHE A 66 -2.46 20.06 15.61
C PHE A 66 -3.78 20.59 15.06
N SER A 67 -4.31 21.63 15.70
CA SER A 67 -5.40 22.45 15.18
C SER A 67 -4.80 23.83 14.88
N LEU A 68 -4.74 24.19 13.62
CA LEU A 68 -3.97 25.32 13.12
C LEU A 68 -4.89 26.35 12.49
N SER A 69 -4.82 27.60 12.97
CA SER A 69 -5.59 28.70 12.38
C SER A 69 -5.01 29.08 11.03
N GLN A 70 -5.87 29.47 10.08
CA GLN A 70 -5.42 30.01 8.81
C GLN A 70 -4.64 31.32 9.02
N LEU A 71 -3.52 31.46 8.32
CA LEU A 71 -2.64 32.63 8.31
C LEU A 71 -2.64 33.26 6.91
N ASP A 72 -2.27 34.54 6.83
CA ASP A 72 -2.12 35.23 5.56
C ASP A 72 -1.03 34.58 4.69
N SER A 73 -1.32 34.45 3.39
CA SER A 73 -0.46 33.79 2.42
C SER A 73 -0.57 34.44 1.04
N ALA A 74 0.58 34.59 0.37
CA ALA A 74 0.64 35.08 -1.01
C ALA A 74 0.24 34.00 -2.04
N SER A 75 0.37 32.72 -1.70
CA SER A 75 0.03 31.60 -2.57
C SER A 75 -0.23 30.31 -1.78
N GLY A 76 -1.35 29.66 -2.07
CA GLY A 76 -1.83 28.51 -1.30
C GLY A 76 -2.36 28.89 0.08
N ALA A 77 -2.76 27.89 0.84
CA ALA A 77 -3.30 28.05 2.18
C ALA A 77 -2.23 27.76 3.23
N ARG A 78 -1.95 28.76 4.08
CA ARG A 78 -0.99 28.65 5.19
C ARG A 78 -1.77 28.55 6.49
N TYR A 79 -1.41 27.59 7.33
CA TYR A 79 -2.02 27.37 8.64
C TYR A 79 -0.91 27.29 9.68
N GLY A 80 -1.11 27.86 10.87
CA GLY A 80 -0.09 27.80 11.90
C GLY A 80 -0.59 28.03 13.32
N THR A 81 0.33 27.84 14.26
CA THR A 81 0.13 28.22 15.66
C THR A 81 0.22 29.74 15.80
N LYS A 82 -0.35 30.29 16.89
CA LYS A 82 -0.35 31.75 17.15
C LYS A 82 1.04 32.37 17.23
N ASP A 83 2.03 31.59 17.64
CA ASP A 83 3.44 32.00 17.74
C ASP A 83 4.25 31.70 16.47
N GLU A 84 3.60 31.16 15.42
CA GLU A 84 4.20 30.72 14.16
C GLU A 84 5.39 29.77 14.31
N ASN A 85 5.47 29.05 15.45
CA ASN A 85 6.48 28.02 15.67
C ASN A 85 6.16 26.69 14.97
N PHE A 86 4.93 26.54 14.47
CA PHE A 86 4.53 25.42 13.65
C PHE A 86 3.69 25.94 12.49
N ILE A 87 4.10 25.65 11.25
CA ILE A 87 3.42 26.08 10.04
C ILE A 87 3.19 24.87 9.15
N PHE A 88 1.93 24.64 8.79
CA PHE A 88 1.52 23.75 7.71
C PHE A 88 1.14 24.60 6.50
N TRP A 89 1.83 24.39 5.38
CA TRP A 89 1.55 25.14 4.16
C TRP A 89 1.10 24.17 3.07
N ASN A 90 -0.14 24.33 2.62
CA ASN A 90 -0.70 23.58 1.50
C ASN A 90 -0.76 24.46 0.23
N LYS A 91 -0.28 23.92 -0.89
CA LYS A 91 -0.28 24.56 -2.21
C LYS A 91 -0.78 23.57 -3.26
N GLY A 92 -2.10 23.55 -3.45
CA GLY A 92 -2.76 22.60 -4.35
C GLY A 92 -2.50 21.16 -3.89
N ASP A 93 -1.85 20.37 -4.74
CA ASP A 93 -1.55 18.97 -4.45
C ASP A 93 -0.26 18.77 -3.64
N THR A 94 0.43 19.85 -3.25
CA THR A 94 1.67 19.78 -2.45
C THR A 94 1.49 20.37 -1.05
N ALA A 95 2.33 19.94 -0.12
CA ALA A 95 2.42 20.52 1.21
C ALA A 95 3.82 20.40 1.83
N PHE A 96 4.04 21.13 2.91
CA PHE A 96 5.18 20.95 3.80
C PHE A 96 4.86 21.45 5.21
N VAL A 97 5.67 21.04 6.19
CA VAL A 97 5.61 21.51 7.57
C VAL A 97 6.95 22.13 7.96
N MET A 98 6.89 23.34 8.54
CA MET A 98 8.03 24.00 9.19
C MET A 98 7.84 24.00 10.70
N GLU A 99 8.89 23.67 11.43
CA GLU A 99 8.89 23.66 12.90
C GLU A 99 10.02 24.52 13.46
N GLY A 100 9.70 25.35 14.46
CA GLY A 100 10.58 26.36 15.04
C GLY A 100 10.43 27.74 14.41
N LYS A 101 10.77 28.79 15.16
CA LYS A 101 10.69 30.18 14.71
C LYS A 101 11.70 30.44 13.58
N GLY A 102 11.20 30.68 12.36
CA GLY A 102 12.03 30.74 11.15
C GLY A 102 12.61 29.39 10.72
N GLY A 103 11.96 28.30 11.16
CA GLY A 103 12.52 26.96 11.26
C GLY A 103 12.65 26.18 9.96
N ALA A 104 13.25 25.00 10.09
CA ALA A 104 13.50 24.07 9.01
C ALA A 104 12.22 23.33 8.60
N GLU A 105 12.16 22.90 7.34
CA GLU A 105 11.14 21.94 6.91
C GLU A 105 11.43 20.57 7.56
N THR A 106 10.46 20.03 8.29
CA THR A 106 10.56 18.71 8.93
C THR A 106 9.73 17.65 8.20
N TYR A 107 8.77 18.11 7.39
CA TYR A 107 8.03 17.33 6.40
C TYR A 107 8.14 18.08 5.07
N SER A 108 8.96 17.54 4.15
CA SER A 108 9.27 18.14 2.85
C SER A 108 8.72 17.30 1.71
N ASN A 109 8.57 17.95 0.55
CA ASN A 109 8.12 17.34 -0.71
C ASN A 109 6.86 16.49 -0.53
N CYS A 110 5.91 16.99 0.27
CA CYS A 110 4.67 16.26 0.48
C CYS A 110 3.75 16.45 -0.72
N GLU A 111 3.19 15.36 -1.21
CA GLU A 111 2.20 15.35 -2.29
C GLU A 111 0.91 14.66 -1.82
N ILE A 112 -0.25 15.05 -2.34
CA ILE A 112 -1.52 14.37 -2.04
C ILE A 112 -1.34 12.89 -2.34
N ALA A 113 -1.45 12.08 -1.30
CA ALA A 113 -1.58 10.66 -1.43
C ALA A 113 -2.93 10.40 -2.08
N LYS A 114 -2.92 10.04 -3.37
CA LYS A 114 -4.13 9.58 -4.04
C LYS A 114 -4.59 8.32 -3.30
N PRO A 115 -5.84 8.26 -2.82
CA PRO A 115 -6.37 7.05 -2.21
C PRO A 115 -6.16 5.86 -3.16
N GLY A 116 -5.28 4.93 -2.78
CA GLY A 116 -4.94 3.74 -3.59
C GLY A 116 -3.70 3.84 -4.49
N GLU A 117 -2.93 4.92 -4.46
CA GLU A 117 -1.63 5.00 -5.15
C GLU A 117 -0.48 4.73 -4.16
N GLU A 118 -0.06 3.47 -4.12
CA GLU A 118 1.02 2.96 -3.28
C GLU A 118 2.37 3.59 -3.66
N SER A 119 3.22 3.97 -2.70
CA SER A 119 4.55 4.53 -2.99
C SER A 119 5.41 3.51 -3.72
N ARG A 120 5.90 3.86 -4.92
CA ARG A 120 6.67 2.95 -5.79
C ARG A 120 8.14 3.33 -5.85
N SER A 121 8.97 2.33 -6.09
CA SER A 121 10.37 2.41 -6.49
C SER A 121 10.51 1.88 -7.92
N THR A 122 11.59 2.27 -8.60
CA THR A 122 11.92 1.77 -9.95
C THR A 122 13.20 0.95 -9.88
N TYR A 123 13.17 -0.26 -10.41
CA TYR A 123 14.36 -1.07 -10.66
C TYR A 123 14.76 -0.91 -12.13
N THR A 124 16.07 -0.75 -12.38
CA THR A 124 16.63 -0.65 -13.74
C THR A 124 17.69 -1.73 -13.92
N SER A 125 17.51 -2.57 -14.93
CA SER A 125 18.52 -3.53 -15.39
C SER A 125 19.24 -2.99 -16.61
N GLN A 126 20.54 -3.28 -16.72
CA GLN A 126 21.35 -2.94 -17.89
C GLN A 126 21.42 -4.09 -18.90
N ASP A 127 21.41 -5.33 -18.42
CA ASP A 127 21.50 -6.53 -19.28
C ASP A 127 20.65 -7.68 -18.68
N PRO A 128 19.49 -8.02 -19.27
CA PRO A 128 18.85 -7.29 -20.37
C PRO A 128 18.38 -5.90 -19.94
N ALA A 129 18.28 -4.95 -20.87
CA ALA A 129 17.88 -3.58 -20.58
C ALA A 129 16.36 -3.49 -20.34
N PHE A 130 15.96 -3.23 -19.09
CA PHE A 130 14.55 -3.01 -18.74
C PHE A 130 14.41 -2.12 -17.51
N THR A 131 13.19 -1.60 -17.31
CA THR A 131 12.78 -0.94 -16.07
C THR A 131 11.46 -1.49 -15.58
N ILE A 132 11.29 -1.61 -14.27
CA ILE A 132 10.03 -2.06 -13.66
C ILE A 132 9.76 -1.29 -12.36
N GLN A 133 8.50 -0.92 -12.13
CA GLN A 133 8.08 -0.22 -10.93
C GLN A 133 7.40 -1.17 -9.95
N TYR A 134 7.79 -1.09 -8.69
CA TYR A 134 7.29 -1.95 -7.63
C TYR A 134 7.04 -1.15 -6.35
N PRO A 135 6.12 -1.58 -5.47
CA PRO A 135 5.91 -0.90 -4.21
C PRO A 135 7.16 -0.89 -3.31
N LYS A 136 7.42 0.22 -2.62
CA LYS A 136 8.61 0.39 -1.76
C LYS A 136 8.77 -0.68 -0.68
N GLY A 137 7.69 -1.34 -0.27
CA GLY A 137 7.73 -2.41 0.74
C GLY A 137 8.26 -3.76 0.24
N TYR A 138 8.41 -3.96 -1.07
CA TYR A 138 8.91 -5.22 -1.62
C TYR A 138 10.43 -5.32 -1.48
N VAL A 139 10.92 -6.53 -1.21
CA VAL A 139 12.35 -6.83 -1.14
C VAL A 139 12.86 -7.26 -2.50
N VAL A 140 13.84 -6.54 -3.04
CA VAL A 140 14.47 -6.84 -4.34
C VAL A 140 15.65 -7.79 -4.15
N ASN A 141 15.64 -8.89 -4.89
CA ASN A 141 16.78 -9.78 -5.09
C ASN A 141 17.24 -9.68 -6.55
N SER A 142 18.30 -8.92 -6.80
CA SER A 142 18.86 -8.70 -8.14
C SER A 142 19.75 -9.84 -8.64
N SER A 143 20.09 -10.80 -7.79
CA SER A 143 20.87 -12.00 -8.14
C SER A 143 19.98 -13.25 -8.14
N TYR A 144 18.69 -13.08 -8.42
CA TYR A 144 17.75 -14.18 -8.39
C TYR A 144 18.01 -15.12 -9.57
N ALA A 145 17.98 -16.42 -9.27
CA ALA A 145 18.04 -17.48 -10.25
C ALA A 145 17.01 -18.55 -9.87
N TYR A 146 16.13 -18.88 -10.81
CA TYR A 146 15.22 -20.01 -10.67
C TYR A 146 15.95 -21.30 -11.02
N ASP A 147 16.01 -22.22 -10.07
CA ASP A 147 16.87 -23.40 -10.08
C ASP A 147 16.13 -24.73 -10.25
N GLN A 148 14.80 -24.70 -10.39
CA GLN A 148 14.01 -25.93 -10.43
C GLN A 148 14.30 -26.80 -11.68
N PHE A 149 14.90 -26.23 -12.73
CA PHE A 149 15.40 -26.99 -13.89
C PHE A 149 16.74 -27.71 -13.65
N GLY A 150 17.31 -27.59 -12.44
CA GLY A 150 18.61 -28.12 -12.04
C GLY A 150 19.70 -27.04 -12.02
N GLU A 151 20.80 -27.32 -11.31
CA GLU A 151 21.91 -26.39 -11.06
C GLU A 151 22.58 -25.87 -12.34
N ASP A 152 22.54 -26.65 -13.44
CA ASP A 152 23.12 -26.28 -14.74
C ASP A 152 22.13 -25.51 -15.66
N LYS A 153 20.87 -25.34 -15.24
CA LYS A 153 19.80 -24.75 -16.07
C LYS A 153 19.06 -23.63 -15.34
N LEU A 154 19.84 -22.75 -14.71
CA LEU A 154 19.31 -21.58 -14.03
C LEU A 154 18.60 -20.63 -15.01
N ILE A 155 17.43 -20.15 -14.60
CA ILE A 155 16.78 -19.01 -15.25
C ILE A 155 17.10 -17.77 -14.42
N ASN A 156 17.98 -16.92 -14.95
CA ASN A 156 18.39 -15.69 -14.27
C ASN A 156 17.26 -14.65 -14.30
N GLY A 157 17.19 -13.86 -13.24
CA GLY A 157 16.15 -12.87 -13.09
C GLY A 157 16.39 -11.90 -11.93
N VAL A 158 15.36 -11.11 -11.68
CA VAL A 158 15.25 -10.24 -10.52
C VAL A 158 13.92 -10.54 -9.85
N LYS A 159 13.94 -10.85 -8.55
CA LYS A 159 12.73 -11.18 -7.78
C LYS A 159 12.36 -10.04 -6.84
N PHE A 160 11.09 -9.69 -6.80
CA PHE A 160 10.46 -8.75 -5.89
C PHE A 160 9.56 -9.56 -4.95
N THR A 161 10.00 -9.72 -3.72
CA THR A 161 9.29 -10.50 -2.69
C THR A 161 8.36 -9.60 -1.92
N ILE A 162 7.15 -10.08 -1.61
CA ILE A 162 6.15 -9.31 -0.86
C ILE A 162 6.69 -8.87 0.51
N PRO A 163 6.22 -7.72 1.06
CA PRO A 163 6.49 -7.38 2.45
C PRO A 163 5.89 -8.43 3.40
N ALA A 164 6.57 -8.69 4.51
CA ALA A 164 6.10 -9.65 5.53
C ALA A 164 4.70 -9.32 6.07
N THR A 165 4.31 -8.05 6.07
CA THR A 165 2.97 -7.59 6.50
C THR A 165 1.83 -8.14 5.64
N MET A 166 2.09 -8.53 4.39
CA MET A 166 1.10 -9.19 3.54
C MET A 166 0.85 -10.65 3.95
N ALA A 167 1.87 -11.32 4.51
CA ALA A 167 1.79 -12.72 4.96
C ALA A 167 1.28 -12.85 6.40
N THR A 168 1.62 -11.90 7.29
CA THR A 168 1.32 -11.97 8.72
C THR A 168 -0.17 -12.21 9.00
N GLY A 169 -0.45 -13.27 9.75
CA GLY A 169 -1.80 -13.67 10.15
C GLY A 169 -2.62 -14.35 9.05
N THR A 170 -2.06 -14.54 7.86
CA THR A 170 -2.67 -15.29 6.76
C THR A 170 -2.01 -16.64 6.55
N ASN A 171 -2.54 -17.44 5.63
CA ASN A 171 -1.88 -18.64 5.11
C ASN A 171 -0.90 -18.38 3.95
N LEU A 172 -0.65 -17.12 3.56
CA LEU A 172 0.35 -16.77 2.53
C LEU A 172 1.78 -16.88 3.08
N SER A 173 2.68 -17.47 2.30
CA SER A 173 4.09 -17.57 2.64
C SER A 173 4.85 -16.31 2.21
N SER A 174 5.84 -15.91 3.01
CA SER A 174 6.64 -14.69 2.83
C SER A 174 7.63 -14.75 1.66
N ASP A 175 7.82 -15.91 1.03
CA ASP A 175 8.62 -16.09 -0.19
C ASP A 175 7.82 -15.86 -1.48
N THR A 176 6.51 -15.63 -1.36
CA THR A 176 5.63 -15.19 -2.45
C THR A 176 6.17 -13.92 -3.09
N GLY A 177 6.12 -13.84 -4.41
CA GLY A 177 6.61 -12.67 -5.12
C GLY A 177 6.43 -12.75 -6.62
N ILE A 178 7.03 -11.78 -7.28
CA ILE A 178 7.05 -11.63 -8.73
C ILE A 178 8.49 -11.53 -9.19
N SER A 179 8.85 -12.16 -10.30
CA SER A 179 10.17 -12.06 -10.90
C SER A 179 10.11 -11.62 -12.35
N VAL A 180 11.12 -10.87 -12.79
CA VAL A 180 11.43 -10.67 -14.21
C VAL A 180 12.58 -11.61 -14.53
N GLU A 181 12.38 -12.52 -15.49
CA GLU A 181 13.27 -13.62 -15.83
C GLU A 181 13.60 -13.60 -17.32
N TRP A 182 14.80 -14.04 -17.69
CA TRP A 182 15.21 -14.06 -19.10
C TRP A 182 15.92 -15.33 -19.53
N LEU A 183 15.67 -15.72 -20.78
CA LEU A 183 16.29 -16.86 -21.46
C LEU A 183 17.02 -16.37 -22.71
N PRO A 184 18.35 -16.13 -22.64
CA PRO A 184 19.09 -15.48 -23.72
C PRO A 184 19.22 -16.33 -24.99
N ARG A 185 18.94 -17.64 -24.91
CA ARG A 185 19.09 -18.59 -26.02
C ARG A 185 17.75 -19.18 -26.49
N ALA A 186 16.62 -18.71 -25.96
CA ALA A 186 15.31 -19.18 -26.37
C ALA A 186 15.02 -18.77 -27.82
N LYS A 187 14.56 -19.73 -28.65
CA LYS A 187 14.19 -19.48 -30.06
C LYS A 187 12.78 -18.91 -30.21
N SER A 188 11.92 -19.20 -29.25
CA SER A 188 10.55 -18.72 -29.15
C SER A 188 10.33 -18.23 -27.73
N CYS A 189 9.65 -17.10 -27.57
CA CYS A 189 9.36 -16.58 -26.24
C CYS A 189 7.94 -16.95 -25.83
N THR A 190 7.80 -18.09 -25.14
CA THR A 190 6.51 -18.61 -24.68
C THR A 190 6.52 -18.85 -23.17
N GLY A 191 5.36 -18.73 -22.51
CA GLY A 191 5.31 -18.85 -21.05
C GLY A 191 5.63 -20.26 -20.53
N ASP A 192 5.33 -21.30 -21.32
CA ASP A 192 5.49 -22.70 -20.95
C ASP A 192 6.95 -23.13 -20.77
N ILE A 193 7.91 -22.51 -21.50
CA ILE A 193 9.34 -22.88 -21.39
C ILE A 193 9.97 -22.45 -20.06
N TYR A 194 9.26 -21.67 -19.26
CA TYR A 194 9.67 -21.22 -17.93
C TYR A 194 9.11 -22.13 -16.82
N LEU A 195 8.23 -23.08 -17.14
CA LEU A 195 7.58 -23.95 -16.17
C LEU A 195 8.11 -25.38 -16.30
N LEU A 196 8.36 -26.05 -15.17
CA LEU A 196 8.67 -27.47 -15.17
C LEU A 196 7.48 -28.33 -15.62
N ALA A 197 6.28 -27.90 -15.26
CA ALA A 197 5.05 -28.59 -15.62
C ALA A 197 4.87 -28.59 -17.14
N ASN A 198 4.46 -29.72 -17.69
CA ASN A 198 4.15 -29.84 -19.12
C ASN A 198 2.78 -29.20 -19.43
N VAL A 199 2.77 -27.87 -19.50
CA VAL A 199 1.58 -27.05 -19.75
C VAL A 199 1.67 -26.37 -21.10
N LYS A 200 0.52 -25.94 -21.64
CA LYS A 200 0.47 -25.19 -22.90
C LYS A 200 0.31 -23.71 -22.61
N ALA A 201 1.10 -22.88 -23.29
CA ALA A 201 0.87 -21.45 -23.26
C ALA A 201 -0.36 -21.04 -24.07
N SER A 202 -0.99 -19.96 -23.63
CA SER A 202 -2.08 -19.26 -24.29
C SER A 202 -1.64 -17.84 -24.64
N LYS A 203 -2.30 -17.23 -25.61
CA LYS A 203 -2.02 -15.85 -26.01
C LYS A 203 -2.97 -14.91 -25.28
N ILE A 204 -2.41 -13.87 -24.66
CA ILE A 204 -3.16 -12.78 -24.05
C ILE A 204 -2.59 -11.44 -24.53
N THR A 205 -3.47 -10.48 -24.82
CA THR A 205 -3.07 -9.13 -25.19
C THR A 205 -3.62 -8.16 -24.15
N GLU A 206 -2.74 -7.33 -23.60
CA GLU A 206 -3.09 -6.37 -22.57
C GLU A 206 -2.26 -5.10 -22.75
N ASN A 207 -2.92 -3.93 -22.75
CA ASN A 207 -2.27 -2.63 -22.96
C ASN A 207 -1.37 -2.58 -24.22
N GLY A 208 -1.76 -3.31 -25.28
CA GLY A 208 -1.00 -3.40 -26.53
C GLY A 208 0.23 -4.33 -26.47
N ILE A 209 0.50 -4.95 -25.33
CA ILE A 209 1.55 -5.96 -25.17
C ILE A 209 0.95 -7.35 -25.37
N GLU A 210 1.58 -8.14 -26.23
CA GLU A 210 1.24 -9.54 -26.43
C GLU A 210 2.08 -10.43 -25.53
N TYR A 211 1.42 -11.14 -24.62
CA TYR A 211 2.04 -12.15 -23.78
C TYR A 211 1.67 -13.55 -24.25
N SER A 212 2.65 -14.44 -24.15
CA SER A 212 2.42 -15.88 -24.08
C SER A 212 2.36 -16.26 -22.60
N MET A 213 1.16 -16.63 -22.12
CA MET A 213 0.88 -16.90 -20.73
C MET A 213 0.69 -18.39 -20.46
N ALA A 214 1.36 -18.92 -19.44
CA ALA A 214 1.18 -20.29 -18.96
C ALA A 214 1.14 -20.31 -17.43
N SER A 215 0.43 -21.28 -16.85
CA SER A 215 0.35 -21.45 -15.40
C SER A 215 0.55 -22.91 -15.01
N SER A 216 1.10 -23.13 -13.82
CA SER A 216 1.18 -24.43 -13.16
C SER A 216 0.70 -24.31 -11.71
N SER A 217 0.30 -25.45 -11.14
CA SER A 217 0.09 -25.57 -9.72
C SER A 217 0.67 -26.89 -9.22
N ASP A 218 1.22 -26.87 -8.02
CA ASP A 218 1.76 -28.04 -7.33
C ASP A 218 1.38 -28.00 -5.84
N ALA A 219 1.50 -29.14 -5.17
CA ALA A 219 1.18 -29.30 -3.77
C ALA A 219 2.17 -30.24 -3.08
N GLY A 220 2.68 -29.83 -1.92
CA GLY A 220 3.65 -30.63 -1.17
C GLY A 220 3.69 -30.26 0.31
N ALA A 221 3.71 -31.26 1.20
CA ALA A 221 3.82 -31.09 2.65
C ALA A 221 2.83 -30.08 3.25
N GLY A 222 1.59 -30.07 2.76
CA GLY A 222 0.54 -29.15 3.23
C GLY A 222 0.62 -27.74 2.61
N ASN A 223 1.51 -27.51 1.66
CA ASN A 223 1.61 -26.26 0.90
C ASN A 223 1.04 -26.41 -0.52
N ARG A 224 0.73 -25.26 -1.10
CA ARG A 224 0.32 -25.05 -2.48
C ARG A 224 1.30 -24.07 -3.10
N TYR A 225 1.70 -24.37 -4.32
CA TYR A 225 2.58 -23.54 -5.13
C TYR A 225 1.85 -23.25 -6.44
N GLU A 226 1.67 -21.98 -6.75
CA GLU A 226 1.09 -21.54 -8.02
C GLU A 226 2.11 -20.68 -8.74
N GLU A 227 2.35 -21.03 -10.01
CA GLU A 227 3.18 -20.24 -10.90
C GLU A 227 2.35 -19.75 -12.08
N THR A 228 2.50 -18.49 -12.45
CA THR A 228 1.95 -17.96 -13.70
C THR A 228 3.01 -17.13 -14.38
N VAL A 229 3.34 -17.48 -15.62
CA VAL A 229 4.38 -16.83 -16.41
C VAL A 229 3.73 -16.06 -17.54
N TYR A 230 4.11 -14.80 -17.70
CA TYR A 230 3.76 -13.92 -18.81
C TYR A 230 5.02 -13.60 -19.61
N ALA A 231 5.32 -14.40 -20.64
CA ALA A 231 6.44 -14.16 -21.54
C ALA A 231 6.07 -13.11 -22.59
N ILE A 232 6.90 -12.09 -22.80
CA ILE A 232 6.67 -11.06 -23.83
C ILE A 232 7.01 -11.68 -25.19
N ALA A 233 5.98 -11.98 -25.99
CA ALA A 233 6.11 -12.84 -27.17
C ALA A 233 7.14 -12.32 -28.20
N SER A 234 7.30 -10.99 -28.29
CA SER A 234 8.22 -10.31 -29.21
C SER A 234 9.62 -10.02 -28.64
N SER A 235 9.89 -10.36 -27.37
CA SER A 235 11.15 -10.00 -26.72
C SER A 235 12.33 -10.87 -27.18
N THR A 236 13.50 -10.24 -27.33
CA THR A 236 14.79 -10.90 -27.55
C THR A 236 15.87 -10.15 -26.74
N PRO A 237 16.52 -10.75 -25.73
CA PRO A 237 16.31 -12.12 -25.23
C PRO A 237 14.87 -12.35 -24.78
N CYS A 238 14.44 -13.60 -24.67
CA CYS A 238 13.09 -13.88 -24.19
C CYS A 238 13.00 -13.42 -22.73
N ILE A 239 12.10 -12.46 -22.45
CA ILE A 239 11.85 -11.89 -21.13
C ILE A 239 10.43 -12.27 -20.71
N ALA A 240 10.30 -12.73 -19.48
CA ALA A 240 9.03 -13.09 -18.89
C ALA A 240 8.88 -12.55 -17.48
N ILE A 241 7.63 -12.41 -17.06
CA ILE A 241 7.27 -12.12 -15.67
C ILE A 241 6.67 -13.39 -15.07
N ARG A 242 7.21 -13.87 -13.96
CA ARG A 242 6.62 -14.99 -13.19
C ARG A 242 5.97 -14.47 -11.93
N TYR A 243 4.73 -14.87 -11.68
CA TYR A 243 4.09 -14.82 -10.38
C TYR A 243 4.38 -16.13 -9.69
N PHE A 244 4.95 -16.08 -8.49
CA PHE A 244 5.15 -17.24 -7.63
C PHE A 244 4.35 -17.00 -6.34
N ILE A 245 3.30 -17.80 -6.15
CA ILE A 245 2.44 -17.72 -4.98
C ILE A 245 2.57 -19.02 -4.22
N HIS A 246 3.05 -18.90 -2.99
CA HIS A 246 3.22 -20.02 -2.07
C HIS A 246 2.36 -19.76 -0.85
N TYR A 247 1.49 -20.72 -0.53
CA TYR A 247 0.62 -20.65 0.63
C TYR A 247 0.38 -22.03 1.22
N SER A 248 0.12 -22.07 2.52
CA SER A 248 -0.26 -23.29 3.21
C SER A 248 -1.76 -23.56 3.05
N ALA A 249 -2.12 -24.84 2.97
CA ALA A 249 -3.52 -25.24 2.89
C ALA A 249 -4.23 -24.93 4.22
N LEU A 250 -5.38 -24.24 4.17
CA LEU A 250 -6.09 -23.77 5.37
C LEU A 250 -6.53 -24.90 6.27
N GLU A 251 -6.83 -26.07 5.70
CA GLU A 251 -7.20 -27.29 6.42
C GLU A 251 -6.11 -27.79 7.38
N ASN A 252 -4.87 -27.30 7.27
CA ASN A 252 -3.77 -27.66 8.18
C ASN A 252 -3.77 -26.84 9.48
N TYR A 253 -4.63 -25.84 9.61
CA TYR A 253 -4.68 -24.95 10.76
C TYR A 253 -5.89 -25.23 11.65
N PRO A 254 -5.77 -25.08 12.98
CA PRO A 254 -6.93 -25.01 13.85
C PRO A 254 -7.86 -23.88 13.42
N THR A 255 -9.16 -24.06 13.62
CA THR A 255 -10.17 -23.07 13.23
C THR A 255 -9.84 -21.68 13.81
N SER A 256 -9.88 -20.66 12.95
CA SER A 256 -9.67 -19.24 13.29
C SER A 256 -8.25 -18.83 13.73
N THR A 257 -7.20 -19.65 13.52
CA THR A 257 -5.82 -19.24 13.85
C THR A 257 -5.12 -18.48 12.74
N VAL A 258 -5.50 -18.74 11.48
CA VAL A 258 -5.02 -18.01 10.30
C VAL A 258 -6.22 -17.68 9.40
N ARG A 259 -6.12 -16.58 8.67
CA ARG A 259 -7.12 -16.22 7.65
C ARG A 259 -6.61 -16.58 6.25
N GLU A 260 -7.53 -16.78 5.32
CA GLU A 260 -7.15 -16.82 3.91
C GLU A 260 -6.55 -15.47 3.51
N PHE A 261 -5.46 -15.48 2.74
CA PHE A 261 -4.93 -14.25 2.17
C PHE A 261 -5.87 -13.71 1.09
N ASP A 262 -5.86 -12.39 0.90
CA ASP A 262 -6.64 -11.77 -0.16
C ASP A 262 -5.97 -12.01 -1.52
N ARG A 263 -6.39 -13.08 -2.19
CA ARG A 263 -5.84 -13.48 -3.49
C ARG A 263 -6.08 -12.42 -4.56
N ALA A 264 -7.24 -11.80 -4.57
CA ALA A 264 -7.57 -10.79 -5.58
C ALA A 264 -6.68 -9.55 -5.42
N ALA A 265 -6.47 -9.08 -4.19
CA ALA A 265 -5.56 -7.97 -3.90
C ALA A 265 -4.10 -8.31 -4.27
N LEU A 266 -3.63 -9.53 -3.97
CA LEU A 266 -2.28 -9.97 -4.34
C LEU A 266 -2.07 -9.96 -5.86
N ILE A 267 -3.00 -10.56 -6.61
CA ILE A 267 -2.93 -10.60 -8.08
C ILE A 267 -2.98 -9.19 -8.65
N ALA A 268 -3.88 -8.32 -8.16
CA ALA A 268 -3.94 -6.94 -8.60
C ALA A 268 -2.64 -6.16 -8.32
N ALA A 269 -1.96 -6.43 -7.21
CA ALA A 269 -0.64 -5.86 -6.94
C ALA A 269 0.42 -6.35 -7.92
N PHE A 270 0.44 -7.66 -8.21
CA PHE A 270 1.37 -8.24 -9.19
C PHE A 270 1.12 -7.73 -10.61
N ASP A 271 -0.15 -7.59 -11.02
CA ASP A 271 -0.52 -7.02 -12.32
C ASP A 271 -0.02 -5.59 -12.47
N LYS A 272 -0.19 -4.74 -11.43
CA LYS A 272 0.37 -3.38 -11.43
C LYS A 272 1.89 -3.38 -11.60
N ILE A 273 2.61 -4.36 -11.05
CA ILE A 273 4.07 -4.48 -11.20
C ILE A 273 4.39 -4.93 -12.63
N ARG A 274 3.78 -6.02 -13.11
CA ARG A 274 3.97 -6.55 -14.47
C ARG A 274 3.71 -5.49 -15.55
N GLN A 275 2.59 -4.77 -15.46
CA GLN A 275 2.18 -3.75 -16.42
C GLN A 275 3.13 -2.54 -16.46
N SER A 276 3.97 -2.35 -15.43
CA SER A 276 4.97 -1.28 -15.40
C SER A 276 6.29 -1.65 -16.07
N LEU A 277 6.46 -2.92 -16.48
CA LEU A 277 7.67 -3.37 -17.15
C LEU A 277 7.79 -2.69 -18.52
N THR A 278 8.91 -2.00 -18.72
CA THR A 278 9.31 -1.43 -20.00
C THR A 278 10.62 -2.04 -20.44
N LEU A 279 10.66 -2.58 -21.66
CA LEU A 279 11.89 -3.02 -22.32
C LEU A 279 12.55 -1.81 -22.99
N LYS A 280 13.88 -1.75 -22.98
CA LYS A 280 14.67 -0.67 -23.61
C LYS A 280 15.41 -1.14 -24.84
#